data_AF-A0AAV3A9L9-F1
#
_entry.id   AF-A0AAV3A9L9-F1
#
_cell.length_a   1.000
_cell.length_b   1.000
_cell.length_c   1.000
_cell.angle_alpha   90.00
_cell.angle_beta   90.00
_cell.angle_gamma   90.00
#
_symmetry.space_group_name_H-M   'P 1'
#
loop_
_entity.id
_entity.type
_entity.pdbx_description
1 polymer ?
#
loop_
_entity_poly.entity_id
_entity_poly.type
_entity_poly.pdbx_seq_one_letter_code
_entity_poly.pdbx_strand_id
1 'polypeptide(L)'
;MQKNIGMDGPLVDIEGYPRADVDLYQVRTARHNIICLQNDHTAIMKEIEEALYSLHARDKEKRLRDEVEAQAEAQQQKLDLPLPFARVDAVTPGSPASMS
;
A
#
# COMPACT_ATOMS: atom_id res chain seq x y z
N MET A 1 -16.66 -22.60 35.07
CA MET A 1 -17.57 -23.04 34.00
C MET A 1 -17.80 -21.86 33.06
N GLN A 2 -17.17 -21.88 31.88
CA GLN A 2 -17.35 -20.83 30.89
C GLN A 2 -18.75 -21.02 30.30
N LYS A 3 -19.71 -20.15 30.64
CA LYS A 3 -21.00 -20.16 29.95
C LYS A 3 -20.71 -19.86 28.49
N ASN A 4 -21.10 -20.75 27.57
CA ASN A 4 -20.73 -20.72 26.15
C ASN A 4 -21.51 -19.59 25.41
N ILE A 5 -21.23 -18.34 25.80
CA ILE A 5 -21.90 -17.11 25.39
C ILE A 5 -20.90 -16.28 24.59
N GLY A 6 -20.36 -16.87 23.52
CA GLY A 6 -19.56 -16.15 22.54
C GLY A 6 -20.42 -15.29 21.62
N MET A 7 -19.89 -14.87 20.47
CA MET A 7 -20.67 -14.19 19.43
C MET A 7 -21.73 -15.11 18.79
N ASP A 8 -21.41 -16.40 18.68
CA ASP A 8 -22.22 -17.37 17.93
C ASP A 8 -22.99 -18.36 18.82
N GLY A 9 -22.81 -18.26 20.15
CA GLY A 9 -23.46 -19.17 21.10
C GLY A 9 -25.00 -19.07 21.04
N PRO A 10 -25.74 -20.18 21.18
CA PRO A 10 -27.20 -20.15 21.17
C PRO A 10 -27.74 -19.42 22.40
N LEU A 11 -28.75 -18.57 22.16
CA LEU A 11 -29.45 -17.80 23.20
C LEU A 11 -30.70 -18.51 23.75
N VAL A 12 -30.99 -19.68 23.21
CA VAL A 12 -32.07 -20.55 23.66
C VAL A 12 -31.48 -21.83 24.24
N ASP A 13 -32.23 -22.47 25.12
CA ASP A 13 -31.90 -23.79 25.64
C ASP A 13 -32.28 -24.89 24.62
N ILE A 14 -32.12 -26.15 25.04
CA ILE A 14 -32.39 -27.32 24.20
C ILE A 14 -33.89 -27.52 23.91
N GLU A 15 -34.77 -26.94 24.72
CA GLU A 15 -36.22 -27.03 24.58
C GLU A 15 -36.79 -25.87 23.76
N GLY A 16 -35.93 -24.89 23.42
CA GLY A 16 -36.29 -23.72 22.61
C GLY A 16 -36.74 -22.51 23.43
N TYR A 17 -36.61 -22.55 24.76
CA TYR A 17 -36.95 -21.42 25.62
C TYR A 17 -35.76 -20.47 25.81
N PRO A 18 -36.03 -19.18 26.13
CA PRO A 18 -34.99 -18.22 26.47
C PRO A 18 -34.15 -18.72 27.64
N ARG A 19 -32.82 -18.74 27.47
CA ARG A 19 -31.91 -19.20 28.52
C ARG A 19 -32.03 -18.36 29.79
N ALA A 20 -32.38 -19.02 30.90
CA ALA A 20 -32.49 -18.38 32.22
C ALA A 20 -31.12 -18.14 32.88
N ASP A 21 -30.06 -18.80 32.41
CA ASP A 21 -28.72 -18.67 33.00
C ASP A 21 -27.96 -17.43 32.51
N VAL A 22 -28.52 -16.64 31.58
CA VAL A 22 -27.83 -15.52 30.93
C VAL A 22 -28.75 -14.31 30.77
N ASP A 23 -28.19 -13.11 30.84
CA ASP A 23 -28.92 -11.89 30.47
C ASP A 23 -28.93 -11.73 28.95
N LEU A 24 -30.02 -12.18 28.33
CA LEU A 24 -30.21 -12.15 26.88
C LEU A 24 -30.22 -10.75 26.29
N TYR A 25 -30.71 -9.77 27.04
CA TYR A 25 -30.78 -8.39 26.57
C TYR A 25 -29.36 -7.81 26.48
N GLN A 26 -28.57 -7.97 27.53
CA GLN A 26 -27.18 -7.52 27.53
C GLN A 26 -26.35 -8.23 26.46
N VAL A 27 -26.51 -9.55 26.31
CA VAL A 27 -25.79 -10.31 25.29
C VAL A 27 -26.14 -9.87 23.88
N ARG A 28 -27.43 -9.65 23.57
CA ARG A 28 -27.85 -9.15 22.25
C ARG A 28 -27.28 -7.77 21.95
N THR A 29 -27.35 -6.86 22.93
CA THR A 29 -26.78 -5.52 22.79
C THR A 29 -25.28 -5.57 22.57
N ALA A 30 -24.55 -6.35 23.37
CA ALA A 30 -23.10 -6.50 23.24
C ALA A 30 -22.72 -7.09 21.87
N ARG A 31 -23.40 -8.16 21.41
CA ARG A 31 -23.16 -8.75 20.09
C ARG A 31 -23.43 -7.75 18.97
N HIS A 32 -24.54 -7.02 19.04
CA HIS A 32 -24.86 -6.00 18.05
C HIS A 32 -23.76 -4.94 17.96
N ASN A 33 -23.34 -4.39 19.11
CA ASN A 33 -22.28 -3.39 19.17
C ASN A 33 -20.96 -3.91 18.59
N ILE A 34 -20.57 -5.15 18.92
CA ILE A 34 -19.37 -5.78 18.39
C ILE A 34 -19.46 -5.92 16.87
N ILE A 35 -20.59 -6.39 16.34
CA ILE A 35 -20.79 -6.54 14.88
C ILE A 35 -20.70 -5.18 14.18
N CYS A 36 -21.33 -4.14 14.72
CA CYS A 36 -21.23 -2.79 14.18
C CYS A 36 -19.77 -2.33 14.13
N LEU A 37 -19.02 -2.46 15.23
CA LEU A 37 -17.60 -2.09 15.28
C LEU A 37 -16.74 -2.89 14.30
N GLN A 38 -17.01 -4.19 14.14
CA GLN A 38 -16.29 -5.04 13.19
C GLN A 38 -16.58 -4.65 11.73
N ASN A 39 -17.83 -4.31 11.43
CA ASN A 39 -18.23 -3.85 10.10
C ASN A 39 -17.59 -2.48 9.80
N ASP A 40 -17.65 -1.55 10.73
CA ASP A 40 -17.05 -0.21 10.60
C ASP A 40 -15.53 -0.31 10.40
N HIS A 41 -14.87 -1.15 11.20
CA HIS A 41 -13.44 -1.44 11.04
C HIS A 41 -13.13 -2.00 9.66
N THR A 42 -13.90 -2.98 9.19
CA THR A 42 -13.72 -3.59 7.87
C THR A 42 -13.91 -2.57 6.75
N ALA A 43 -14.90 -1.68 6.87
CA ALA A 43 -15.14 -0.61 5.92
C ALA A 43 -13.97 0.38 5.86
N ILE A 44 -13.51 0.86 7.02
CA ILE A 44 -12.37 1.78 7.12
C ILE A 44 -11.09 1.16 6.55
N MET A 45 -10.81 -0.11 6.84
CA MET A 45 -9.63 -0.79 6.30
C MET A 45 -9.67 -0.90 4.79
N LYS A 46 -10.85 -1.14 4.21
CA LYS A 46 -11.05 -1.17 2.77
C LYS A 46 -10.79 0.21 2.13
N GLU A 47 -11.28 1.29 2.75
CA GLU A 47 -11.01 2.65 2.27
C GLU A 47 -9.52 3.00 2.30
N ILE A 48 -8.81 2.58 3.36
CA ILE A 48 -7.36 2.76 3.49
C ILE A 48 -6.63 2.01 2.37
N GLU A 49 -7.00 0.76 2.12
CA GLU A 49 -6.42 -0.08 1.06
C GLU A 49 -6.60 0.58 -0.32
N GLU A 50 -7.82 1.02 -0.64
CA GLU A 50 -8.14 1.71 -1.91
C GLU A 50 -7.35 3.01 -2.07
N ALA A 51 -7.25 3.82 -1.01
CA ALA A 51 -6.48 5.06 -1.03
C ALA A 51 -4.98 4.81 -1.28
N LEU A 52 -4.42 3.77 -0.66
CA LEU A 52 -3.02 3.40 -0.83
C LEU A 52 -2.73 2.95 -2.27
N TYR A 53 -3.61 2.12 -2.85
CA TYR A 53 -3.50 1.74 -4.26
C TYR A 53 -3.57 2.96 -5.19
N SER A 54 -4.49 3.90 -4.92
CA SER A 54 -4.64 5.12 -5.72
C SER A 54 -3.37 5.98 -5.68
N LEU A 55 -2.77 6.16 -4.49
CA LEU A 55 -1.53 6.92 -4.32
C LEU A 55 -0.38 6.29 -5.12
N HIS A 56 -0.16 4.98 -4.95
CA HIS A 56 0.91 4.30 -5.67
C HIS A 56 0.71 4.27 -7.19
N ALA A 57 -0.54 4.16 -7.66
CA ALA A 57 -0.84 4.25 -9.08
C ALA A 57 -0.47 5.63 -9.65
N ARG A 58 -0.83 6.71 -8.95
CA ARG A 58 -0.48 8.09 -9.33
C ARG A 58 1.02 8.33 -9.31
N ASP A 59 1.72 7.87 -8.27
CA ASP A 59 3.17 8.02 -8.17
C ASP A 59 3.91 7.27 -9.28
N LYS A 60 3.45 6.06 -9.62
CA LYS A 60 3.99 5.29 -10.73
C LYS A 60 3.77 6.01 -12.06
N GLU A 61 2.58 6.53 -12.30
CA GLU A 61 2.29 7.29 -13.52
C GLU A 61 3.16 8.54 -13.62
N LYS A 62 3.31 9.28 -12.51
CA LYS A 62 4.17 10.46 -12.46
C LYS A 62 5.63 10.11 -12.77
N ARG A 63 6.17 9.06 -12.14
CA ARG A 63 7.55 8.61 -12.40
C ARG A 63 7.76 8.24 -13.86
N LEU A 64 6.82 7.52 -14.47
CA LEU A 64 6.90 7.17 -15.89
C LEU A 64 6.90 8.42 -16.79
N ARG A 65 6.08 9.42 -16.47
CA ARG A 65 6.07 10.70 -17.21
C ARG A 65 7.39 11.45 -17.04
N ASP A 66 7.85 11.60 -15.81
CA ASP A 66 9.12 12.27 -15.47
C ASP A 66 10.31 11.57 -16.17
N GLU A 67 10.32 10.23 -16.24
CA GLU A 67 11.33 9.44 -16.94
C GLU A 67 11.31 9.67 -18.46
N VAL A 68 10.12 9.74 -19.07
CA VAL A 68 9.98 10.01 -20.51
C VAL A 68 10.42 11.43 -20.85
N GLU A 69 10.05 12.41 -20.03
CA GLU A 69 10.48 13.81 -20.20
C GLU A 69 12.01 13.93 -20.06
N ALA A 70 12.60 13.34 -19.03
CA ALA A 70 14.05 13.35 -18.83
C ALA A 70 14.81 12.67 -19.99
N GLN A 71 14.26 11.58 -20.54
CA GLN A 71 14.85 10.93 -21.73
C GLN A 71 14.79 11.85 -22.95
N ALA A 72 13.66 12.51 -23.19
CA ALA A 72 13.52 13.45 -24.31
C ALA A 72 14.50 14.63 -24.19
N GLU A 73 14.64 15.21 -23.00
CA GLU A 73 15.59 16.28 -22.72
C GLU A 73 17.05 15.83 -22.93
N ALA A 74 17.43 14.66 -22.41
CA ALA A 74 18.77 14.10 -22.62
C ALA A 74 19.07 13.84 -24.11
N GLN A 75 18.06 13.44 -24.88
CA GLN A 75 18.19 13.18 -26.31
C GLN A 75 18.36 14.49 -27.10
N GLN A 76 17.65 15.56 -26.72
CA GLN A 76 17.87 16.90 -27.27
C GLN A 76 19.26 17.43 -26.93
N GLN A 77 19.69 17.34 -25.66
CA GLN A 77 21.04 17.75 -25.27
C GLN A 77 22.11 17.01 -26.07
N LYS A 78 21.94 15.72 -26.32
CA LYS A 78 22.88 14.92 -27.14
C LYS A 78 22.97 15.41 -28.59
N LEU A 79 21.89 15.93 -29.17
CA LEU A 79 21.90 16.53 -30.51
C LEU A 79 22.61 17.88 -30.53
N ASP A 80 22.56 18.63 -29.43
CA ASP A 80 23.23 19.93 -29.27
C ASP A 80 24.72 19.81 -28.88
N LEU A 81 25.20 18.61 -28.53
CA LEU A 81 26.63 18.40 -28.27
C LEU A 81 27.43 18.54 -29.58
N PRO A 82 28.51 19.35 -29.58
CA PRO A 82 29.37 19.46 -30.75
C PRO A 82 30.00 18.11 -31.08
N LEU A 83 30.12 17.83 -32.38
CA LEU A 83 30.79 16.63 -32.86
C LEU A 83 32.21 16.55 -32.26
N PRO A 84 32.61 15.40 -31.69
CA PRO A 84 33.97 15.23 -31.21
C PRO A 84 34.92 15.37 -32.40
N PHE A 85 35.85 16.33 -32.31
CA PHE A 85 36.77 16.64 -33.41
C PHE A 85 38.01 15.73 -33.43
N ALA A 86 38.29 15.03 -32.33
CA ALA A 86 39.43 14.13 -32.20
C ALA A 86 39.14 12.98 -31.22
N ARG A 87 39.76 11.83 -31.45
CA ARG A 87 39.79 10.68 -30.52
C ARG A 87 41.23 10.46 -30.07
N VAL A 88 41.43 10.21 -28.78
CA VAL A 88 42.75 9.87 -28.24
C VAL A 88 43.01 8.39 -28.50
N ASP A 89 44.01 8.07 -29.33
CA ASP A 89 44.36 6.67 -29.63
C ASP A 89 45.47 6.11 -28.71
N ALA A 90 46.31 6.96 -28.10
CA ALA A 90 47.32 6.53 -27.14
C ALA A 90 47.71 7.64 -26.16
N VAL A 91 48.03 7.26 -24.92
CA VAL A 91 48.62 8.15 -23.90
C VAL A 91 49.94 7.54 -23.44
N THR A 92 51.03 8.32 -23.54
CA THR A 92 52.36 7.86 -23.15
C THR A 92 52.56 7.94 -21.63
N PRO A 93 53.15 6.92 -20.99
CA PRO A 93 53.48 6.95 -19.57
C PRO A 93 54.36 8.14 -19.21
N GLY A 94 54.00 8.89 -18.16
CA GLY A 94 54.75 10.06 -17.68
C GLY A 94 54.48 11.38 -18.43
N SER A 95 53.54 11.38 -19.39
CA SER A 95 53.07 12.62 -20.04
C SER A 95 52.09 13.41 -19.15
N PRO A 96 51.87 14.72 -19.39
CA PRO A 96 50.89 15.52 -18.64
C PRO A 96 49.48 14.93 -18.67
N ALA A 97 49.07 14.34 -19.80
CA ALA A 97 47.78 13.65 -19.94
C ALA A 97 47.70 12.33 -19.16
N SER A 98 48.84 11.73 -18.77
CA SER A 98 48.91 10.52 -17.94
C SER A 98 48.78 10.80 -16.43
N MET A 99 48.90 12.07 -16.00
CA MET A 99 48.92 12.45 -14.58
C MET A 99 47.63 13.15 -14.12
N SER A 100 46.61 13.23 -14.98
CA SER A 100 45.32 13.86 -14.68
C SER A 100 44.33 12.89 -14.05
#